data_AF-A0A0Q4FJ74-F1
#
_entry.id   AF-A0A0Q4FJ74-F1
#
_cell.length_a   1.000
_cell.length_b   1.000
_cell.length_c   1.000
_cell.angle_alpha   90.00
_cell.angle_beta   90.00
_cell.angle_gamma   90.00
#
_symmetry.space_group_name_H-M   'P 1'
#
loop_
_entity.id
_entity.type
_entity.pdbx_description
1 polymer ?
#
loop_
_entity_poly.entity_id
_entity_poly.type
_entity_poly.pdbx_seq_one_letter_code
_entity_poly.pdbx_strand_id
1 'polypeptide(L)'
;MAGEGGNIIRNVFGKSYKEAEHIMKDASRGSLDFKSPQENTFYGKKGGKKLDDYQAKKDNTLLVTKVEGPLDDSGGKIRKPREGEKHWFRATFNRPAAKNEYKKISWQVKINGARVPFFFDYSSLEGSTQTLQVKLPCYDMRAYAYFKTPIDKASVEVKINNPLPVYIDRFKVKGKDRQGVNLADDLCYGLGVSNQYPSRYTLQYVESKGIWIKSEISNKTDEELWTGFKRMVTDLFSVGELEAVALDMIEKFRRSEGGEYTNPVLTKHVQEHPSSQRFCISIEDEIADRIKKNNGNTASIEDDEIHFTDNEIGKFGNRGWGHPQFSTLKDTFLGGLTICMNDTWAYEVKLTGFSKSGNGAYDATYKVTLYDHFGLDMPDIEKKYYYLLGFRYWFILQHIRGYKPFITKVEFEKTFKENISAGKAERQSRRRAVKEREDHLRNMGRRRPGEY
;
A
#
# COMPACT_ATOMS: atom_id res chain seq x y z
N MET A 1 23.98 0.30 -45.73
CA MET A 1 25.06 -0.43 -46.41
C MET A 1 26.08 -0.82 -45.36
N ALA A 2 26.26 -2.13 -45.18
CA ALA A 2 27.06 -2.74 -44.13
C ALA A 2 28.55 -2.41 -44.28
N GLY A 3 29.20 -2.05 -43.18
CA GLY A 3 30.65 -2.01 -43.07
C GLY A 3 31.10 -3.28 -42.36
N GLU A 4 31.68 -4.22 -43.10
CA GLU A 4 32.37 -5.38 -42.54
C GLU A 4 33.84 -4.99 -42.35
N GLY A 5 34.19 -4.59 -41.12
CA GLY A 5 35.58 -4.55 -40.68
C GLY A 5 35.95 -5.92 -40.14
N GLY A 6 36.76 -6.67 -40.87
CA GLY A 6 37.28 -7.96 -40.42
C GLY A 6 38.24 -7.79 -39.23
N ASN A 7 38.01 -8.53 -38.15
CA ASN A 7 38.95 -8.69 -37.04
C ASN A 7 40.13 -9.56 -37.50
N ILE A 8 41.36 -9.02 -37.46
CA ILE A 8 42.57 -9.82 -37.69
C ILE A 8 43.12 -10.25 -36.32
N ILE A 9 43.08 -11.56 -36.04
CA ILE A 9 43.75 -12.19 -34.91
C ILE A 9 45.07 -12.79 -35.41
N ARG A 10 46.20 -12.53 -34.73
CA ARG A 10 47.53 -13.01 -35.13
C ARG A 10 47.99 -14.13 -34.20
N ASN A 11 48.27 -15.32 -34.74
CA ASN A 11 49.02 -16.38 -34.05
C ASN A 11 50.08 -16.94 -35.03
N VAL A 12 51.35 -17.04 -34.60
CA VAL A 12 52.44 -17.53 -35.45
C VAL A 12 53.24 -18.61 -34.73
N PHE A 13 53.20 -19.85 -35.23
CA PHE A 13 54.20 -20.90 -34.96
C PHE A 13 54.27 -21.94 -36.11
N GLY A 14 55.51 -22.32 -36.51
CA GLY A 14 55.91 -23.71 -36.88
C GLY A 14 55.81 -24.23 -38.34
N LYS A 15 57.00 -24.55 -38.90
CA LYS A 15 57.51 -25.43 -40.01
C LYS A 15 56.69 -25.73 -41.30
N SER A 16 57.44 -25.75 -42.42
CA SER A 16 57.06 -25.75 -43.85
C SER A 16 57.14 -27.12 -44.54
N TYR A 17 56.26 -27.38 -45.53
CA TYR A 17 56.52 -28.24 -46.70
C TYR A 17 55.70 -27.81 -47.95
N LYS A 18 56.42 -27.66 -49.08
CA LYS A 18 56.06 -27.59 -50.53
C LYS A 18 55.13 -26.49 -51.07
N GLU A 19 55.56 -25.94 -52.20
CA GLU A 19 55.05 -24.77 -52.93
C GLU A 19 53.88 -25.10 -53.88
N ALA A 20 52.98 -24.14 -54.04
CA ALA A 20 51.98 -24.11 -55.12
C ALA A 20 52.13 -22.76 -55.85
N GLU A 21 52.31 -22.79 -57.17
CA GLU A 21 52.59 -21.57 -57.97
C GLU A 21 51.39 -20.62 -58.11
N HIS A 22 50.15 -21.10 -57.92
CA HIS A 22 48.98 -20.22 -57.84
C HIS A 22 47.90 -20.80 -56.92
N ILE A 23 47.37 -19.96 -56.02
CA ILE A 23 46.21 -20.26 -55.19
C ILE A 23 45.16 -19.18 -55.45
N MET A 24 44.02 -19.55 -56.05
CA MET A 24 42.82 -18.70 -56.09
C MET A 24 41.79 -19.22 -55.08
N LYS A 25 41.28 -18.34 -54.21
CA LYS A 25 40.16 -18.66 -53.30
C LYS A 25 39.22 -17.48 -53.11
N ASP A 26 37.93 -17.82 -53.01
CA ASP A 26 36.81 -16.91 -52.76
C ASP A 26 36.67 -16.62 -51.25
N ALA A 27 36.57 -15.34 -50.89
CA ALA A 27 36.49 -14.84 -49.51
C ALA A 27 35.04 -14.63 -49.03
N SER A 28 34.07 -15.25 -49.69
CA SER A 28 32.66 -15.00 -49.42
C SER A 28 32.15 -15.58 -48.09
N ARG A 29 32.86 -16.51 -47.44
CA ARG A 29 32.45 -17.10 -46.14
C ARG A 29 33.63 -17.56 -45.26
N GLY A 30 33.94 -16.82 -44.19
CA GLY A 30 34.82 -17.28 -43.08
C GLY A 30 36.15 -16.53 -42.92
N SER A 31 36.93 -16.90 -41.89
CA SER A 31 38.29 -16.37 -41.66
C SER A 31 39.28 -16.93 -42.68
N LEU A 32 40.13 -16.07 -43.25
CA LEU A 32 41.15 -16.43 -44.23
C LEU A 32 42.53 -16.39 -43.60
N ASP A 33 43.19 -17.55 -43.50
CA ASP A 33 44.59 -17.66 -43.08
C ASP A 33 45.52 -17.67 -44.30
N PHE A 34 46.48 -16.74 -44.33
CA PHE A 34 47.50 -16.63 -45.37
C PHE A 34 48.87 -17.07 -44.82
N LYS A 35 49.52 -18.03 -45.48
CA LYS A 35 50.93 -18.37 -45.24
C LYS A 35 51.67 -18.32 -46.58
N SER A 36 52.44 -17.26 -46.81
CA SER A 36 53.36 -17.14 -47.96
C SER A 36 54.79 -16.93 -47.46
N PRO A 37 55.80 -17.58 -48.07
CA PRO A 37 57.20 -17.38 -47.73
C PRO A 37 57.77 -16.05 -48.26
N GLN A 38 57.05 -15.31 -49.10
CA GLN A 38 57.39 -13.95 -49.52
C GLN A 38 56.25 -12.96 -49.25
N GLU A 39 56.56 -11.67 -49.32
CA GLU A 39 55.63 -10.54 -49.09
C GLU A 39 54.32 -10.71 -49.86
N ASN A 40 53.20 -10.83 -49.15
CA ASN A 40 51.87 -10.84 -49.76
C ASN A 40 51.41 -9.39 -49.99
N THR A 41 51.40 -8.94 -51.24
CA THR A 41 50.87 -7.63 -51.61
C THR A 41 49.42 -7.76 -52.11
N PHE A 42 48.47 -7.20 -51.36
CA PHE A 42 47.05 -7.18 -51.74
C PHE A 42 46.73 -5.91 -52.54
N TYR A 43 46.47 -6.07 -53.85
CA TYR A 43 45.98 -4.99 -54.69
C TYR A 43 44.45 -4.90 -54.61
N GLY A 44 43.92 -3.97 -53.80
CA GLY A 44 42.51 -3.62 -53.88
C GLY A 44 42.16 -3.06 -55.26
N LYS A 45 40.94 -3.29 -55.77
CA LYS A 45 40.45 -2.85 -57.09
C LYS A 45 40.59 -1.34 -57.41
N LYS A 46 40.95 -0.52 -56.41
CA LYS A 46 41.18 0.92 -56.52
C LYS A 46 42.57 1.37 -56.03
N GLY A 47 43.51 0.44 -55.82
CA GLY A 47 44.78 0.69 -55.14
C GLY A 47 44.54 0.96 -53.65
N GLY A 48 44.93 0.03 -52.77
CA GLY A 48 44.81 0.25 -51.33
C GLY A 48 45.55 1.54 -50.92
N LYS A 49 45.00 2.27 -49.93
CA LYS A 49 45.72 3.41 -49.33
C LYS A 49 46.88 2.88 -48.49
N LYS A 50 48.01 3.59 -48.46
CA LYS A 50 49.10 3.28 -47.51
C LYS A 50 48.58 3.44 -46.08
N LEU A 51 49.07 2.61 -45.16
CA LEU A 51 48.67 2.64 -43.75
C LEU A 51 48.92 4.01 -43.12
N ASP A 52 49.99 4.68 -43.51
CA ASP A 52 50.34 6.03 -43.04
C ASP A 52 49.37 7.12 -43.55
N ASP A 53 48.65 6.84 -44.64
CA ASP A 53 47.59 7.69 -45.19
C ASP A 53 46.19 7.34 -44.62
N TYR A 54 46.13 6.36 -43.71
CA TYR A 54 44.88 5.98 -43.05
C TYR A 54 44.55 6.97 -41.94
N GLN A 55 43.65 7.90 -42.24
CA GLN A 55 42.94 8.63 -41.20
C GLN A 55 41.73 7.81 -40.75
N ALA A 56 41.73 7.39 -39.47
CA ALA A 56 40.55 6.82 -38.86
C ALA A 56 39.37 7.78 -39.06
N LYS A 57 38.24 7.28 -39.60
CA LYS A 57 37.04 8.11 -39.73
C LYS A 57 36.70 8.65 -38.36
N LYS A 58 36.69 9.98 -38.21
CA LYS A 58 36.19 10.66 -37.01
C LYS A 58 34.77 10.14 -36.76
N ASP A 59 34.58 9.44 -35.65
CA ASP A 59 33.26 8.98 -35.24
C ASP A 59 32.43 10.22 -34.86
N ASN A 60 31.60 10.67 -35.80
CA ASN A 60 30.75 11.84 -35.66
C ASN A 60 29.32 11.47 -35.24
N THR A 61 29.16 10.30 -34.62
CA THR A 61 27.88 9.80 -34.14
C THR A 61 27.30 10.77 -33.11
N LEU A 62 26.07 11.20 -33.37
CA LEU A 62 25.32 12.05 -32.45
C LEU A 62 24.80 11.19 -31.29
N LEU A 63 25.15 11.58 -30.06
CA LEU A 63 24.78 10.88 -28.85
C LEU A 63 24.12 11.84 -27.87
N VAL A 64 23.15 11.33 -27.11
CA VAL A 64 22.64 12.02 -25.92
C VAL A 64 23.62 11.78 -24.79
N THR A 65 24.15 12.86 -24.21
CA THR A 65 25.13 12.83 -23.12
C THR A 65 24.49 13.05 -21.76
N LYS A 66 23.34 13.72 -21.71
CA LYS A 66 22.62 14.03 -20.48
C LYS A 66 21.13 14.17 -20.74
N VAL A 67 20.33 13.79 -19.76
CA VAL A 67 18.91 14.16 -19.68
C VAL A 67 18.72 14.91 -18.36
N GLU A 68 17.98 16.02 -18.43
CA GLU A 68 17.61 16.83 -17.28
C GLU A 68 16.09 16.94 -17.18
N GLY A 69 15.59 17.03 -15.96
CA GLY A 69 14.16 17.14 -15.68
C GLY A 69 13.83 16.58 -14.30
N PRO A 70 12.62 16.84 -13.78
CA PRO A 70 11.61 17.74 -14.36
C PRO A 70 12.01 19.21 -14.20
N LEU A 71 11.69 20.01 -15.22
CA LEU A 71 11.93 21.46 -15.28
C LEU A 71 10.61 22.23 -15.36
N ASP A 72 10.57 23.42 -14.75
CA ASP A 72 9.48 24.41 -14.92
C ASP A 72 9.55 25.11 -16.29
N ASP A 73 8.58 25.99 -16.57
CA ASP A 73 8.50 26.75 -17.84
C ASP A 73 9.66 27.74 -18.03
N SER A 74 10.38 28.09 -16.98
CA SER A 74 11.60 28.92 -17.03
C SER A 74 12.89 28.10 -17.18
N GLY A 75 12.78 26.76 -17.16
CA GLY A 75 13.92 25.84 -17.21
C GLY A 75 14.58 25.56 -15.85
N GLY A 76 13.97 26.00 -14.74
CA GLY A 76 14.39 25.71 -13.38
C GLY A 76 14.10 24.27 -12.97
N LYS A 77 14.97 23.65 -12.15
CA LYS A 77 14.80 22.26 -11.70
C LYS A 77 13.76 22.13 -10.59
N ILE A 78 12.85 21.17 -10.74
CA ILE A 78 11.81 20.86 -9.76
C ILE A 78 12.21 19.65 -8.94
N ARG A 79 12.33 19.82 -7.62
CA ARG A 79 12.78 18.75 -6.70
C ARG A 79 11.67 17.80 -6.26
N LYS A 80 10.42 18.28 -6.19
CA LYS A 80 9.26 17.52 -5.69
C LYS A 80 8.08 17.68 -6.66
N PRO A 81 8.20 17.18 -7.88
CA PRO A 81 7.12 17.28 -8.84
C PRO A 81 5.91 16.43 -8.39
N ARG A 82 4.69 16.89 -8.65
CA ARG A 82 3.46 16.16 -8.31
C ARG A 82 2.95 15.35 -9.49
N GLU A 83 2.19 14.30 -9.19
CA GLU A 83 1.49 13.52 -10.21
C GLU A 83 0.56 14.44 -11.04
N GLY A 84 0.46 14.14 -12.34
CA GLY A 84 -0.49 14.78 -13.24
C GLY A 84 -0.09 16.17 -13.72
N GLU A 85 0.92 16.79 -13.12
CA GLU A 85 1.55 18.01 -13.61
C GLU A 85 2.34 17.74 -14.90
N LYS A 86 2.36 18.73 -15.80
CA LYS A 86 3.18 18.70 -17.01
C LYS A 86 4.51 19.39 -16.71
N HIS A 87 5.61 18.69 -16.96
CA HIS A 87 6.95 19.20 -16.71
C HIS A 87 7.86 18.97 -17.91
N TRP A 88 8.85 19.85 -18.07
CA TRP A 88 9.80 19.76 -19.18
C TRP A 88 10.97 18.83 -18.85
N PHE A 89 11.40 18.09 -19.86
CA PHE A 89 12.63 17.31 -19.87
C PHE A 89 13.51 17.81 -21.00
N ARG A 90 14.82 17.86 -20.79
CA ARG A 90 15.80 18.36 -21.75
C ARG A 90 16.93 17.38 -21.99
N ALA A 91 17.25 17.10 -23.25
CA ALA A 91 18.37 16.30 -23.67
C ALA A 91 19.55 17.19 -24.10
N THR A 92 20.75 16.82 -23.69
CA THR A 92 22.01 17.45 -24.14
C THR A 92 22.77 16.46 -25.02
N PHE A 93 23.41 16.97 -26.07
CA PHE A 93 24.14 16.15 -27.05
C PHE A 93 25.65 16.37 -26.97
N ASN A 94 26.42 15.42 -27.50
CA ASN A 94 27.88 15.53 -27.61
C ASN A 94 28.35 16.59 -28.63
N ARG A 95 27.50 16.99 -29.56
CA ARG A 95 27.73 18.06 -30.54
C ARG A 95 26.40 18.71 -30.96
N PRO A 96 26.42 19.88 -31.60
CA PRO A 96 25.24 20.43 -32.26
C PRO A 96 24.65 19.42 -33.27
N ALA A 97 23.34 19.24 -33.22
CA ALA A 97 22.59 18.40 -34.14
C ALA A 97 21.98 19.25 -35.26
N ALA A 98 21.93 18.71 -36.48
CA ALA A 98 21.22 19.33 -37.60
C ALA A 98 19.68 19.16 -37.46
N LYS A 99 18.90 20.03 -38.14
CA LYS A 99 17.42 20.04 -38.07
C LYS A 99 16.78 18.67 -38.33
N ASN A 100 17.35 17.89 -39.24
CA ASN A 100 16.89 16.54 -39.60
C ASN A 100 17.32 15.45 -38.61
N GLU A 101 18.38 15.67 -37.82
CA GLU A 101 18.83 14.74 -36.78
C GLU A 101 17.93 14.82 -35.55
N TYR A 102 17.44 16.02 -35.21
CA TYR A 102 16.47 16.22 -34.13
C TYR A 102 15.23 15.34 -34.27
N LYS A 103 14.73 15.14 -35.50
CA LYS A 103 13.56 14.30 -35.78
C LYS A 103 13.78 12.81 -35.46
N LYS A 104 15.01 12.39 -35.20
CA LYS A 104 15.38 10.99 -34.88
C LYS A 104 15.52 10.73 -33.38
N ILE A 105 15.42 11.76 -32.54
CA ILE A 105 15.46 11.55 -31.09
C ILE A 105 14.22 10.77 -30.67
N SER A 106 14.40 9.81 -29.79
CA SER A 106 13.34 9.04 -29.15
C SER A 106 13.36 9.30 -27.65
N TRP A 107 12.17 9.37 -27.06
CA TRP A 107 11.97 9.55 -25.64
C TRP A 107 11.23 8.35 -25.05
N GLN A 108 11.63 7.94 -23.84
CA GLN A 108 11.06 6.80 -23.13
C GLN A 108 11.12 7.01 -21.62
N VAL A 109 10.19 6.42 -20.89
CA VAL A 109 10.29 6.28 -19.43
C VAL A 109 10.42 4.83 -19.02
N LYS A 110 11.13 4.61 -17.93
CA LYS A 110 11.16 3.35 -17.20
C LYS A 110 10.46 3.55 -15.87
N ILE A 111 9.42 2.77 -15.62
CA ILE A 111 8.63 2.77 -14.38
C ILE A 111 8.66 1.35 -13.84
N ASN A 112 9.12 1.15 -12.60
CA ASN A 112 9.17 -0.17 -11.95
C ASN A 112 9.81 -1.28 -12.81
N GLY A 113 10.88 -0.95 -13.55
CA GLY A 113 11.57 -1.90 -14.44
C GLY A 113 10.99 -2.00 -15.85
N ALA A 114 9.71 -1.69 -16.05
CA ALA A 114 9.03 -1.72 -17.34
C ALA A 114 9.35 -0.46 -18.16
N ARG A 115 9.62 -0.66 -19.45
CA ARG A 115 9.90 0.42 -20.42
C ARG A 115 8.61 0.81 -21.13
N VAL A 116 8.18 2.06 -20.96
CA VAL A 116 6.99 2.62 -21.60
C VAL A 116 7.43 3.68 -22.60
N PRO A 117 7.29 3.44 -23.93
CA PRO A 117 7.55 4.48 -24.92
C PRO A 117 6.51 5.60 -24.78
N PHE A 118 6.93 6.85 -24.93
CA PHE A 118 5.96 7.94 -25.09
C PHE A 118 5.39 7.91 -26.50
N PHE A 119 4.07 8.00 -26.63
CA PHE A 119 3.46 8.48 -27.86
C PHE A 119 3.48 10.00 -27.79
N PHE A 120 4.46 10.59 -28.49
CA PHE A 120 4.57 12.03 -28.63
C PHE A 120 4.08 12.43 -30.02
N ASP A 121 3.16 13.39 -30.07
CA ASP A 121 2.72 13.95 -31.34
C ASP A 121 3.76 14.97 -31.83
N TYR A 122 4.72 14.47 -32.61
CA TYR A 122 5.75 15.28 -33.24
C TYR A 122 5.20 16.33 -34.22
N SER A 123 3.91 16.25 -34.61
CA SER A 123 3.30 17.23 -35.51
C SER A 123 3.02 18.59 -34.84
N SER A 124 3.01 18.63 -33.50
CA SER A 124 2.77 19.85 -32.70
C SER A 124 4.02 20.65 -32.34
N LEU A 125 5.21 20.23 -32.78
CA LEU A 125 6.48 20.87 -32.44
C LEU A 125 6.88 21.95 -33.46
N GLU A 126 6.79 23.22 -33.06
CA GLU A 126 7.33 24.35 -33.83
C GLU A 126 8.86 24.57 -33.64
N GLY A 127 9.51 23.83 -32.70
CA GLY A 127 10.89 24.06 -32.24
C GLY A 127 11.84 22.84 -32.24
N SER A 128 12.98 22.96 -31.53
CA SER A 128 14.00 21.90 -31.41
C SER A 128 13.53 20.75 -30.51
N THR A 129 13.75 19.49 -30.90
CA THR A 129 13.34 18.28 -30.14
C THR A 129 14.20 17.98 -28.90
N GLN A 130 15.06 18.93 -28.50
CA GLN A 130 15.88 18.81 -27.29
C GLN A 130 15.03 18.78 -26.03
N THR A 131 13.82 19.36 -26.07
CA THR A 131 12.92 19.41 -24.92
C THR A 131 11.61 18.69 -25.20
N LEU A 132 11.07 18.04 -24.16
CA LEU A 132 9.80 17.33 -24.18
C LEU A 132 8.97 17.71 -22.96
N GLN A 133 7.72 18.11 -23.15
CA GLN A 133 6.79 18.26 -22.03
C GLN A 133 6.09 16.93 -21.77
N VAL A 134 6.14 16.46 -20.53
CA VAL A 134 5.61 15.16 -20.11
C VAL A 134 4.65 15.37 -18.95
N LYS A 135 3.45 14.80 -19.06
CA LYS A 135 2.55 14.65 -17.91
C LYS A 135 3.08 13.55 -16.99
N LEU A 136 3.40 13.89 -15.74
CA LEU A 136 4.05 12.94 -14.84
C LEU A 136 3.08 11.86 -14.32
N PRO A 137 3.53 10.59 -14.23
CA PRO A 137 2.75 9.49 -13.67
C PRO A 137 2.74 9.51 -12.12
N CYS A 138 1.96 8.62 -11.50
CA CYS A 138 1.92 8.39 -10.04
C CYS A 138 3.17 7.72 -9.43
N TYR A 139 4.22 7.45 -10.20
CA TYR A 139 5.39 6.69 -9.75
C TYR A 139 6.69 7.41 -10.03
N ASP A 140 7.67 7.10 -9.19
CA ASP A 140 9.06 7.24 -9.54
C ASP A 140 9.33 6.68 -10.94
N MET A 141 10.03 7.47 -11.73
CA MET A 141 10.32 7.12 -13.11
C MET A 141 11.74 7.52 -13.46
N ARG A 142 12.28 6.87 -14.48
CA ARG A 142 13.51 7.29 -15.13
C ARG A 142 13.23 7.68 -16.56
N ALA A 143 13.50 8.94 -16.90
CA ALA A 143 13.32 9.46 -18.25
C ALA A 143 14.61 9.31 -19.06
N TYR A 144 14.45 8.90 -20.31
CA TYR A 144 15.51 8.68 -21.28
C TYR A 144 15.26 9.47 -22.56
N ALA A 145 16.35 9.94 -23.17
CA ALA A 145 16.38 10.42 -24.54
C ALA A 145 17.53 9.73 -25.28
N TYR A 146 17.31 9.29 -26.52
CA TYR A 146 18.31 8.53 -27.27
C TYR A 146 18.06 8.57 -28.78
N PHE A 147 19.10 8.34 -29.59
CA PHE A 147 18.97 8.21 -31.06
C PHE A 147 18.90 6.75 -31.55
N LYS A 148 19.45 5.80 -30.77
CA LYS A 148 19.49 4.38 -31.15
C LYS A 148 19.01 3.48 -30.03
N THR A 149 19.66 3.55 -28.86
CA THR A 149 19.28 2.78 -27.67
C THR A 149 19.40 3.64 -26.41
N PRO A 150 18.55 3.44 -25.37
CA PRO A 150 18.66 4.14 -24.10
C PRO A 150 19.99 3.86 -23.39
N ILE A 151 20.54 4.86 -22.71
CA ILE A 151 21.77 4.74 -21.91
C ILE A 151 21.47 5.26 -20.50
N ASP A 152 21.72 4.45 -19.47
CA ASP A 152 21.39 4.82 -18.09
C ASP A 152 22.17 6.05 -17.59
N LYS A 153 23.39 6.28 -18.07
CA LYS A 153 24.16 7.49 -17.78
C LYS A 153 23.55 8.76 -18.39
N ALA A 154 22.78 8.62 -19.46
CA ALA A 154 22.06 9.71 -20.13
C ALA A 154 20.55 9.60 -19.84
N SER A 155 20.23 9.56 -18.54
CA SER A 155 18.86 9.49 -18.04
C SER A 155 18.72 10.31 -16.77
N VAL A 156 17.49 10.60 -16.35
CA VAL A 156 17.22 11.27 -15.07
C VAL A 156 16.18 10.49 -14.30
N GLU A 157 16.46 10.27 -13.01
CA GLU A 157 15.51 9.71 -12.07
C GLU A 157 14.65 10.82 -11.48
N VAL A 158 13.34 10.61 -11.49
CA VAL A 158 12.34 11.54 -11.02
C VAL A 158 11.60 10.87 -9.89
N LYS A 159 11.65 11.50 -8.71
CA LYS A 159 10.87 11.09 -7.54
C LYS A 159 9.55 11.84 -7.54
N ILE A 160 8.44 11.13 -7.68
CA ILE A 160 7.11 11.78 -7.68
C ILE A 160 6.65 11.95 -6.24
N ASN A 161 6.30 13.18 -5.88
CA ASN A 161 5.79 13.48 -4.54
C ASN A 161 4.31 13.09 -4.47
N ASN A 162 4.05 11.80 -4.31
CA ASN A 162 2.73 11.23 -4.08
C ASN A 162 2.45 11.25 -2.57
N PRO A 163 1.36 11.88 -2.06
CA PRO A 163 1.23 12.24 -0.65
C PRO A 163 0.79 11.07 0.25
N LEU A 164 1.33 9.86 0.04
CA LEU A 164 1.08 8.76 0.98
C LEU A 164 1.79 9.04 2.32
N PRO A 165 1.17 8.70 3.47
CA PRO A 165 -0.15 8.10 3.58
C PRO A 165 -1.30 9.10 3.38
N VAL A 166 -2.36 8.69 2.69
CA VAL A 166 -3.62 9.45 2.59
C VAL A 166 -4.73 8.77 3.37
N TYR A 167 -5.64 9.56 3.96
CA TYR A 167 -6.82 9.02 4.61
C TYR A 167 -7.81 8.47 3.57
N ILE A 168 -8.32 7.27 3.81
CA ILE A 168 -9.40 6.67 3.01
C ILE A 168 -10.73 6.80 3.75
N ASP A 169 -10.70 6.61 5.06
CA ASP A 169 -11.87 6.68 5.92
C ASP A 169 -11.48 6.99 7.36
N ARG A 170 -12.33 7.73 8.07
CA ARG A 170 -12.19 8.04 9.49
C ARG A 170 -13.56 8.10 10.15
N PHE A 171 -13.69 7.41 11.26
CA PHE A 171 -14.92 7.39 12.06
C PHE A 171 -14.63 7.78 13.49
N LYS A 172 -15.37 8.81 13.95
CA LYS A 172 -15.19 9.52 15.22
C LYS A 172 -13.76 10.04 15.44
N VAL A 173 -13.58 11.02 16.34
CA VAL A 173 -12.24 11.39 16.81
C VAL A 173 -11.96 10.58 18.06
N LYS A 174 -10.73 10.12 18.20
CA LYS A 174 -10.23 9.68 19.49
C LYS A 174 -10.29 10.85 20.48
N GLY A 175 -11.04 10.70 21.58
CA GLY A 175 -11.09 11.72 22.62
C GLY A 175 -9.69 12.08 23.09
N LYS A 176 -9.46 13.36 23.41
CA LYS A 176 -8.19 13.83 23.95
C LYS A 176 -8.35 14.13 25.43
N ASP A 177 -7.29 14.01 26.21
CA ASP A 177 -7.31 14.39 27.62
C ASP A 177 -7.66 15.89 27.82
N ARG A 178 -7.82 16.32 29.07
CA ARG A 178 -8.21 17.71 29.40
C ARG A 178 -7.20 18.76 28.93
N GLN A 179 -5.99 18.33 28.61
CA GLN A 179 -4.88 19.14 28.13
C GLN A 179 -4.81 19.17 26.59
N GLY A 180 -5.56 18.31 25.91
CA GLY A 180 -5.56 18.19 24.46
C GLY A 180 -4.31 17.51 23.88
N VAL A 181 -3.54 16.81 24.71
CA VAL A 181 -2.22 16.25 24.37
C VAL A 181 -2.28 14.74 24.20
N ASN A 182 -2.81 14.01 25.19
CA ASN A 182 -2.88 12.55 25.16
C ASN A 182 -4.28 12.05 24.78
N LEU A 183 -4.41 10.75 24.56
CA LEU A 183 -5.71 10.09 24.42
C LEU A 183 -6.48 10.19 25.73
N ALA A 184 -7.78 10.51 25.68
CA ALA A 184 -8.64 10.44 26.85
C ALA A 184 -8.84 8.97 27.23
N ASP A 185 -8.65 8.63 28.51
CA ASP A 185 -8.83 7.27 29.04
C ASP A 185 -10.24 6.69 28.79
N ASP A 186 -11.23 7.55 28.54
CA ASP A 186 -12.62 7.20 28.22
C ASP A 186 -13.00 7.39 26.74
N LEU A 187 -12.07 7.83 25.88
CA LEU A 187 -12.28 8.27 24.49
C LEU A 187 -13.36 9.35 24.27
N CYS A 188 -14.01 9.82 25.34
CA CYS A 188 -15.24 10.61 25.30
C CYS A 188 -14.99 12.11 25.49
N TYR A 189 -13.84 12.50 26.03
CA TYR A 189 -13.47 13.90 26.26
C TYR A 189 -12.95 14.59 24.98
N GLY A 190 -13.21 15.89 24.83
CA GLY A 190 -12.82 16.67 23.64
C GLY A 190 -13.75 16.41 22.45
N LEU A 191 -13.21 16.09 21.26
CA LEU A 191 -14.03 15.87 20.05
C LEU A 191 -14.23 14.39 19.69
N GLY A 192 -14.17 13.48 20.67
CA GLY A 192 -14.66 12.10 20.60
C GLY A 192 -15.97 11.90 21.38
N VAL A 193 -16.95 12.78 21.19
CA VAL A 193 -18.04 13.10 22.15
C VAL A 193 -18.92 11.90 22.60
N SER A 194 -18.97 11.67 23.93
CA SER A 194 -20.22 11.31 24.64
C SER A 194 -20.50 12.40 25.69
N ASN A 195 -21.43 13.31 25.38
CA ASN A 195 -21.99 14.26 26.34
C ASN A 195 -23.18 13.66 27.11
N GLN A 196 -23.44 12.35 26.97
CA GLN A 196 -24.62 11.72 27.57
C GLN A 196 -24.36 11.19 28.98
N TYR A 197 -23.10 10.89 29.34
CA TYR A 197 -22.78 10.23 30.59
C TYR A 197 -21.55 10.85 31.29
N PRO A 198 -21.60 11.07 32.60
CA PRO A 198 -20.45 11.61 33.33
C PRO A 198 -19.33 10.56 33.41
N SER A 199 -18.08 11.02 33.29
CA SER A 199 -16.86 10.19 33.51
C SER A 199 -16.83 9.48 34.88
N ARG A 200 -17.59 9.99 35.86
CA ARG A 200 -17.88 9.33 37.14
C ARG A 200 -19.32 9.61 37.57
N TYR A 201 -19.99 8.57 38.03
CA TYR A 201 -21.32 8.67 38.62
C TYR A 201 -21.25 8.94 40.13
N THR A 202 -22.24 9.64 40.69
CA THR A 202 -22.31 9.84 42.14
C THR A 202 -22.63 8.52 42.85
N LEU A 203 -22.08 8.32 44.05
CA LEU A 203 -22.36 7.13 44.87
C LEU A 203 -23.87 6.89 45.03
N GLN A 204 -24.62 7.94 45.36
CA GLN A 204 -26.08 7.87 45.51
C GLN A 204 -26.79 7.41 44.23
N TYR A 205 -26.30 7.83 43.06
CA TYR A 205 -26.89 7.42 41.78
C TYR A 205 -26.56 5.97 41.42
N VAL A 206 -25.38 5.48 41.77
CA VAL A 206 -25.01 4.08 41.55
C VAL A 206 -25.76 3.16 42.52
N GLU A 207 -25.86 3.52 43.80
CA GLU A 207 -26.62 2.77 44.80
C GLU A 207 -28.11 2.67 44.47
N SER A 208 -28.68 3.66 43.78
CA SER A 208 -30.10 3.65 43.38
C SER A 208 -30.43 2.61 42.31
N LYS A 209 -29.42 2.02 41.64
CA LYS A 209 -29.61 1.01 40.61
C LYS A 209 -29.99 -0.36 41.15
N GLY A 210 -29.81 -0.60 42.46
CA GLY A 210 -30.41 -1.77 43.13
C GLY A 210 -29.69 -2.22 44.40
N ILE A 211 -30.36 -3.12 45.13
CA ILE A 211 -29.87 -3.60 46.43
C ILE A 211 -28.55 -4.39 46.33
N TRP A 212 -28.31 -5.08 45.20
CA TRP A 212 -27.08 -5.85 45.02
C TRP A 212 -25.87 -4.96 44.87
N ILE A 213 -25.88 -4.00 43.93
CA ILE A 213 -24.74 -3.09 43.74
C ILE A 213 -24.48 -2.24 44.99
N LYS A 214 -25.53 -1.81 45.69
CA LYS A 214 -25.42 -1.12 46.99
C LYS A 214 -24.73 -1.97 48.06
N SER A 215 -25.16 -3.24 48.20
CA SER A 215 -24.56 -4.19 49.14
C SER A 215 -23.10 -4.48 48.77
N GLU A 216 -22.80 -4.65 47.49
CA GLU A 216 -21.45 -4.92 46.99
C GLU A 216 -20.50 -3.75 47.24
N ILE A 217 -20.96 -2.50 47.06
CA ILE A 217 -20.19 -1.30 47.40
C ILE A 217 -19.83 -1.25 48.89
N SER A 218 -20.75 -1.65 49.77
CA SER A 218 -20.59 -1.53 51.22
C SER A 218 -19.76 -2.67 51.82
N ASN A 219 -19.93 -3.88 51.31
CA ASN A 219 -19.49 -5.10 51.98
C ASN A 219 -18.30 -5.79 51.31
N LYS A 220 -17.87 -5.36 50.11
CA LYS A 220 -16.76 -5.99 49.39
C LYS A 220 -15.50 -5.15 49.40
N THR A 221 -14.40 -5.84 49.66
CA THR A 221 -13.04 -5.35 49.42
C THR A 221 -12.72 -5.32 47.93
N ASP A 222 -11.72 -4.53 47.55
CA ASP A 222 -11.26 -4.47 46.15
C ASP A 222 -10.81 -5.85 45.65
N GLU A 223 -10.16 -6.67 46.48
CA GLU A 223 -9.73 -8.02 46.08
C GLU A 223 -10.89 -8.96 45.76
N GLU A 224 -12.00 -8.87 46.51
CA GLU A 224 -13.19 -9.66 46.21
C GLU A 224 -13.86 -9.22 44.91
N LEU A 225 -13.86 -7.92 44.62
CA LEU A 225 -14.35 -7.37 43.35
C LEU A 225 -13.47 -7.84 42.19
N TRP A 226 -12.15 -7.75 42.33
CA TRP A 226 -11.19 -8.25 41.33
C TRP A 226 -11.35 -9.74 41.06
N THR A 227 -11.46 -10.54 42.13
CA THR A 227 -11.62 -11.99 42.01
C THR A 227 -12.90 -12.36 41.27
N GLY A 228 -14.01 -11.70 41.60
CA GLY A 228 -15.28 -11.96 40.91
C GLY A 228 -15.31 -11.46 39.46
N PHE A 229 -14.64 -10.34 39.16
CA PHE A 229 -14.51 -9.86 37.79
C PHE A 229 -13.68 -10.85 36.95
N LYS A 230 -12.49 -11.24 37.43
CA LYS A 230 -11.63 -12.22 36.76
C LYS A 230 -12.37 -13.54 36.54
N ARG A 231 -13.07 -14.04 37.56
CA ARG A 231 -13.84 -15.28 37.48
C ARG A 231 -14.96 -15.21 36.42
N MET A 232 -15.69 -14.10 36.34
CA MET A 232 -16.72 -13.96 35.31
C MET A 232 -16.12 -14.06 33.90
N VAL A 233 -14.98 -13.40 33.69
CA VAL A 233 -14.30 -13.39 32.39
C VAL A 233 -13.82 -14.79 32.01
N THR A 234 -13.18 -15.52 32.92
CA THR A 234 -12.68 -16.88 32.68
C THR A 234 -13.79 -17.92 32.56
N ASP A 235 -14.86 -17.82 33.36
CA ASP A 235 -15.89 -18.86 33.42
C ASP A 235 -16.90 -18.74 32.26
N LEU A 236 -17.10 -17.53 31.72
CA LEU A 236 -18.18 -17.24 30.77
C LEU A 236 -17.72 -16.66 29.44
N PHE A 237 -16.71 -15.79 29.45
CA PHE A 237 -16.46 -14.91 28.30
C PHE A 237 -15.29 -15.33 27.43
N SER A 238 -14.24 -15.92 27.99
CA SER A 238 -13.00 -16.16 27.27
C SER A 238 -12.41 -17.53 27.59
N VAL A 239 -11.79 -18.16 26.60
CA VAL A 239 -10.91 -19.32 26.79
C VAL A 239 -9.64 -19.18 25.95
N GLY A 240 -8.63 -19.98 26.23
CA GLY A 240 -7.43 -20.08 25.40
C GLY A 240 -6.62 -18.79 25.37
N GLU A 241 -6.06 -18.44 24.21
CA GLU A 241 -5.15 -17.29 24.10
C GLU A 241 -5.85 -15.94 24.34
N LEU A 242 -7.15 -15.81 24.05
CA LEU A 242 -7.91 -14.60 24.36
C LEU A 242 -8.28 -14.47 25.84
N GLU A 243 -8.33 -15.57 26.60
CA GLU A 243 -8.43 -15.51 28.07
C GLU A 243 -7.16 -14.89 28.67
N ALA A 244 -5.99 -15.29 28.19
CA ALA A 244 -4.73 -14.70 28.62
C ALA A 244 -4.67 -13.19 28.32
N VAL A 245 -5.16 -12.77 27.15
CA VAL A 245 -5.28 -11.34 26.79
C VAL A 245 -6.26 -10.63 27.73
N ALA A 246 -7.44 -11.19 27.97
CA ALA A 246 -8.45 -10.58 28.84
C ALA A 246 -7.96 -10.44 30.28
N LEU A 247 -7.24 -11.43 30.81
CA LEU A 247 -6.64 -11.37 32.14
C LEU A 247 -5.53 -10.32 32.24
N ASP A 248 -4.71 -10.16 31.20
CA ASP A 248 -3.69 -9.10 31.14
C ASP A 248 -4.32 -7.70 31.09
N MET A 249 -5.41 -7.54 30.33
CA MET A 249 -6.23 -6.32 30.32
C MET A 249 -6.80 -5.98 31.70
N ILE A 250 -7.33 -6.97 32.42
CA ILE A 250 -7.81 -6.77 33.80
C ILE A 250 -6.65 -6.35 34.72
N GLU A 251 -5.47 -6.93 34.55
CA GLU A 251 -4.31 -6.57 35.37
C GLU A 251 -3.83 -5.15 35.05
N LYS A 252 -3.84 -4.72 33.79
CA LYS A 252 -3.60 -3.32 33.42
C LYS A 252 -4.61 -2.37 34.07
N PHE A 253 -5.89 -2.73 34.04
CA PHE A 253 -6.95 -1.95 34.70
C PHE A 253 -6.71 -1.85 36.22
N ARG A 254 -6.33 -2.95 36.86
CA ARG A 254 -5.99 -3.02 38.29
C ARG A 254 -4.77 -2.16 38.66
N ARG A 255 -3.76 -2.07 37.78
CA ARG A 255 -2.62 -1.16 37.95
C ARG A 255 -2.98 0.32 37.72
N SER A 256 -4.18 0.62 37.22
CA SER A 256 -4.71 1.98 37.03
C SER A 256 -3.82 2.85 36.12
N GLU A 257 -3.22 2.22 35.11
CA GLU A 257 -2.25 2.87 34.21
C GLU A 257 -2.90 3.82 33.19
N GLY A 258 -4.14 3.55 32.77
CA GLY A 258 -4.76 4.22 31.63
C GLY A 258 -4.03 3.97 30.30
N GLY A 259 -4.23 4.87 29.34
CA GLY A 259 -3.51 4.88 28.06
C GLY A 259 -3.94 3.80 27.06
N GLU A 260 -3.05 3.44 26.12
CA GLU A 260 -3.33 2.43 25.08
C GLU A 260 -2.92 1.01 25.54
N TYR A 261 -3.72 0.02 25.16
CA TYR A 261 -3.42 -1.40 25.24
C TYR A 261 -3.43 -2.00 23.84
N THR A 262 -2.31 -2.65 23.47
CA THR A 262 -2.14 -3.35 22.19
C THR A 262 -1.62 -4.75 22.48
N ASN A 263 -2.17 -5.76 21.81
CA ASN A 263 -1.70 -7.14 21.95
C ASN A 263 -1.71 -7.85 20.58
N PRO A 264 -0.64 -8.57 20.19
CA PRO A 264 -0.58 -9.24 18.89
C PRO A 264 -1.61 -10.38 18.74
N VAL A 265 -1.94 -11.09 19.82
CA VAL A 265 -2.99 -12.12 19.83
C VAL A 265 -4.34 -11.46 19.56
N LEU A 266 -4.66 -10.39 20.29
CA LEU A 266 -5.89 -9.62 20.06
C LEU A 266 -5.98 -9.11 18.63
N THR A 267 -4.88 -8.54 18.12
CA THR A 267 -4.79 -8.02 16.75
C THR A 267 -5.10 -9.09 15.72
N LYS A 268 -4.52 -10.28 15.88
CA LYS A 268 -4.76 -11.42 15.00
C LYS A 268 -6.25 -11.82 14.99
N HIS A 269 -6.84 -12.04 16.17
CA HIS A 269 -8.25 -12.44 16.28
C HIS A 269 -9.20 -11.39 15.70
N VAL A 270 -8.95 -10.12 15.99
CA VAL A 270 -9.73 -9.01 15.44
C VAL A 270 -9.58 -8.95 13.91
N GLN A 271 -8.37 -9.10 13.36
CA GLN A 271 -8.13 -9.09 11.93
C GLN A 271 -8.81 -10.26 11.21
N GLU A 272 -8.76 -11.46 11.78
CA GLU A 272 -9.32 -12.69 11.20
C GLU A 272 -10.86 -12.76 11.34
N HIS A 273 -11.46 -11.98 12.25
CA HIS A 273 -12.89 -12.00 12.50
C HIS A 273 -13.72 -11.65 11.25
N PRO A 274 -14.83 -12.36 10.96
CA PRO A 274 -15.68 -12.10 9.81
C PRO A 274 -16.20 -10.65 9.71
N SER A 275 -16.39 -9.96 10.83
CA SER A 275 -16.80 -8.55 10.83
C SER A 275 -15.71 -7.64 10.21
N SER A 276 -14.46 -7.83 10.63
CA SER A 276 -13.30 -7.13 10.08
C SER A 276 -13.02 -7.48 8.63
N GLN A 277 -13.23 -8.75 8.23
CA GLN A 277 -13.09 -9.16 6.83
C GLN A 277 -14.11 -8.48 5.92
N ARG A 278 -15.38 -8.39 6.35
CA ARG A 278 -16.42 -7.65 5.61
C ARG A 278 -16.09 -6.16 5.50
N PHE A 279 -15.65 -5.55 6.60
CA PHE A 279 -15.20 -4.16 6.61
C PHE A 279 -14.05 -3.94 5.61
N CYS A 280 -13.01 -4.78 5.65
CA CYS A 280 -11.88 -4.70 4.73
C CYS A 280 -12.29 -4.83 3.27
N ILE A 281 -13.19 -5.77 2.93
CA ILE A 281 -13.68 -5.93 1.55
C ILE A 281 -14.35 -4.65 1.05
N SER A 282 -15.14 -3.99 1.90
CA SER A 282 -15.79 -2.72 1.55
C SER A 282 -14.81 -1.58 1.38
N ILE A 283 -13.80 -1.49 2.25
CA ILE A 283 -12.70 -0.52 2.12
C ILE A 283 -11.92 -0.73 0.82
N GLU A 284 -11.57 -1.97 0.49
CA GLU A 284 -10.85 -2.29 -0.75
C GLU A 284 -11.72 -1.97 -2.00
N ASP A 285 -13.03 -2.18 -1.92
CA ASP A 285 -13.97 -1.75 -2.97
C ASP A 285 -13.98 -0.23 -3.15
N GLU A 286 -13.99 0.53 -2.04
CA GLU A 286 -13.99 1.99 -2.04
C GLU A 286 -12.68 2.54 -2.62
N ILE A 287 -11.53 2.01 -2.17
CA ILE A 287 -10.21 2.36 -2.70
C ILE A 287 -10.19 2.10 -4.21
N ALA A 288 -10.63 0.93 -4.67
CA ALA A 288 -10.64 0.60 -6.09
C ALA A 288 -11.55 1.52 -6.92
N ASP A 289 -12.72 1.86 -6.40
CA ASP A 289 -13.67 2.74 -7.08
C ASP A 289 -13.12 4.17 -7.22
N ARG A 290 -12.53 4.71 -6.16
CA ARG A 290 -11.88 6.04 -6.18
C ARG A 290 -10.68 6.06 -7.12
N ILE A 291 -9.86 5.01 -7.11
CA ILE A 291 -8.72 4.87 -8.04
C ILE A 291 -9.21 4.85 -9.49
N LYS A 292 -10.25 4.07 -9.81
CA LYS A 292 -10.82 3.99 -11.15
C LYS A 292 -11.36 5.34 -11.61
N LYS A 293 -12.15 6.02 -10.78
CA LYS A 293 -12.71 7.36 -11.07
C LYS A 293 -11.63 8.42 -11.30
N ASN A 294 -10.50 8.30 -10.60
CA ASN A 294 -9.37 9.22 -10.70
C ASN A 294 -8.25 8.72 -11.63
N ASN A 295 -8.52 7.72 -12.49
CA ASN A 295 -7.56 7.19 -13.47
C ASN A 295 -6.21 6.75 -12.88
N GLY A 296 -6.20 6.32 -11.61
CA GLY A 296 -4.99 5.90 -10.91
C GLY A 296 -4.27 6.96 -10.08
N ASN A 297 -4.83 8.18 -9.97
CA ASN A 297 -4.26 9.25 -9.14
C ASN A 297 -4.65 9.08 -7.67
N THR A 298 -3.66 8.80 -6.81
CA THR A 298 -3.84 8.56 -5.38
C THR A 298 -3.90 9.83 -4.53
N ALA A 299 -3.45 10.97 -5.03
CA ALA A 299 -3.64 12.24 -4.31
C ALA A 299 -5.12 12.68 -4.31
N SER A 300 -5.89 12.23 -5.30
CA SER A 300 -7.31 12.59 -5.47
C SER A 300 -8.30 11.62 -4.82
N ILE A 301 -7.81 10.62 -4.06
CA ILE A 301 -8.69 9.66 -3.35
C ILE A 301 -8.75 9.90 -1.84
N GLU A 302 -8.01 10.90 -1.34
CA GLU A 302 -7.99 11.28 0.07
C GLU A 302 -9.37 11.74 0.53
N ASP A 303 -9.73 11.29 1.72
CA ASP A 303 -10.95 11.62 2.45
C ASP A 303 -10.59 11.67 3.92
N ASP A 304 -10.23 12.88 4.38
CA ASP A 304 -9.80 13.16 5.74
C ASP A 304 -10.95 13.62 6.65
N GLU A 305 -12.17 13.69 6.10
CA GLU A 305 -13.39 13.99 6.83
C GLU A 305 -13.59 12.99 7.97
N ILE A 306 -14.05 13.50 9.11
CA ILE A 306 -14.34 12.69 10.28
C ILE A 306 -15.85 12.52 10.37
N HIS A 307 -16.31 11.28 10.35
CA HIS A 307 -17.74 10.99 10.39
C HIS A 307 -18.22 10.73 11.82
N PHE A 308 -19.36 11.36 12.16
CA PHE A 308 -20.01 11.31 13.47
C PHE A 308 -21.52 11.13 13.30
N THR A 309 -22.02 9.91 13.12
CA THR A 309 -23.48 9.71 13.20
C THR A 309 -23.80 8.45 13.97
N ASP A 310 -24.41 8.63 15.14
CA ASP A 310 -25.07 7.59 15.94
C ASP A 310 -26.60 7.53 15.66
N ASN A 311 -27.13 8.33 14.72
CA ASN A 311 -28.53 8.27 14.28
C ASN A 311 -28.74 7.14 13.25
N GLU A 312 -28.62 5.91 13.70
CA GLU A 312 -28.80 4.69 12.90
C GLU A 312 -30.10 3.97 13.30
N ILE A 313 -31.24 4.39 12.71
CA ILE A 313 -32.30 3.40 12.42
C ILE A 313 -31.72 2.51 11.32
N GLY A 314 -31.12 1.41 11.74
CA GLY A 314 -30.40 0.49 10.89
C GLY A 314 -28.90 0.76 10.96
N LYS A 315 -28.16 -0.27 11.42
CA LYS A 315 -26.74 -0.46 11.16
C LYS A 315 -26.36 0.20 9.84
N PHE A 316 -25.29 0.98 9.80
CA PHE A 316 -24.82 1.76 8.65
C PHE A 316 -25.49 3.14 8.54
N GLY A 317 -24.82 4.16 9.10
CA GLY A 317 -24.95 5.54 8.67
C GLY A 317 -24.67 5.63 7.17
N ASN A 318 -24.68 6.82 6.57
CA ASN A 318 -24.61 7.00 5.10
C ASN A 318 -23.45 6.27 4.36
N ARG A 319 -22.51 5.62 5.05
CA ARG A 319 -21.55 4.66 4.51
C ARG A 319 -22.04 3.22 4.69
N GLY A 320 -22.44 2.58 3.58
CA GLY A 320 -23.03 1.23 3.56
C GLY A 320 -22.13 0.06 4.00
N TRP A 321 -21.03 0.30 4.72
CA TRP A 321 -20.10 -0.72 5.20
C TRP A 321 -19.92 -0.82 6.71
N GLY A 322 -20.26 0.23 7.48
CA GLY A 322 -20.20 0.22 8.94
C GLY A 322 -18.79 0.06 9.50
N HIS A 323 -18.70 -0.48 10.71
CA HIS A 323 -17.42 -0.79 11.37
C HIS A 323 -17.41 -2.23 11.92
N PRO A 324 -16.22 -2.79 12.18
CA PRO A 324 -16.11 -4.07 12.87
C PRO A 324 -16.79 -4.04 14.24
N GLN A 325 -17.52 -5.09 14.56
CA GLN A 325 -18.15 -5.35 15.85
C GLN A 325 -17.92 -6.82 16.24
N PHE A 326 -17.81 -7.09 17.54
CA PHE A 326 -17.40 -8.36 18.11
C PHE A 326 -18.33 -8.78 19.27
N SER A 327 -19.63 -8.73 19.00
CA SER A 327 -20.71 -8.88 19.96
C SER A 327 -21.67 -10.05 19.65
N THR A 328 -21.27 -10.98 18.77
CA THR A 328 -22.06 -12.19 18.51
C THR A 328 -21.99 -13.14 19.69
N LEU A 329 -22.93 -14.09 19.79
CA LEU A 329 -22.91 -15.11 20.86
C LEU A 329 -21.59 -15.89 20.92
N LYS A 330 -20.93 -16.10 19.78
CA LYS A 330 -19.62 -16.77 19.71
C LYS A 330 -18.49 -15.89 20.20
N ASP A 331 -18.60 -14.58 20.04
CA ASP A 331 -17.62 -13.62 20.56
C ASP A 331 -17.78 -13.44 22.07
N THR A 332 -19.03 -13.54 22.53
CA THR A 332 -19.44 -13.31 23.92
C THR A 332 -19.19 -14.52 24.82
N PHE A 333 -19.59 -15.73 24.40
CA PHE A 333 -19.45 -16.92 25.22
C PHE A 333 -18.22 -17.71 24.79
N LEU A 334 -17.22 -17.76 25.69
CA LEU A 334 -15.91 -18.40 25.45
C LEU A 334 -15.14 -17.82 24.25
N GLY A 335 -15.53 -16.66 23.72
CA GLY A 335 -14.92 -16.03 22.54
C GLY A 335 -13.88 -14.95 22.84
N GLY A 336 -13.94 -14.33 24.02
CA GLY A 336 -13.00 -13.33 24.54
C GLY A 336 -13.09 -11.93 23.91
N LEU A 337 -13.49 -11.80 22.65
CA LEU A 337 -13.52 -10.51 21.96
C LEU A 337 -14.56 -9.55 22.54
N THR A 338 -15.72 -10.02 23.03
CA THR A 338 -16.69 -9.12 23.68
C THR A 338 -16.14 -8.45 24.95
N ILE A 339 -15.16 -9.06 25.64
CA ILE A 339 -14.49 -8.42 26.79
C ILE A 339 -13.32 -7.56 26.33
N CYS A 340 -12.56 -8.00 25.32
CA CYS A 340 -11.33 -7.31 24.91
C CYS A 340 -11.59 -6.08 24.02
N MET A 341 -12.59 -6.15 23.13
CA MET A 341 -12.87 -5.15 22.10
C MET A 341 -14.27 -5.43 21.53
N ASN A 342 -15.33 -5.06 22.26
CA ASN A 342 -16.71 -5.43 21.95
C ASN A 342 -17.20 -4.80 20.64
N ASP A 343 -16.83 -3.54 20.43
CA ASP A 343 -17.21 -2.75 19.25
C ASP A 343 -16.01 -1.95 18.74
N THR A 344 -16.24 -1.05 17.78
CA THR A 344 -15.27 -0.06 17.33
C THR A 344 -15.79 1.34 17.65
N TRP A 345 -15.27 1.94 18.71
CA TRP A 345 -15.58 3.34 19.06
C TRP A 345 -15.06 4.31 18.00
N ALA A 346 -13.84 4.11 17.50
CA ALA A 346 -13.26 4.94 16.45
C ALA A 346 -12.35 4.14 15.53
N TYR A 347 -12.18 4.58 14.29
CA TYR A 347 -11.19 3.98 13.39
C TYR A 347 -10.57 4.98 12.43
N GLU A 348 -9.37 4.62 11.96
CA GLU A 348 -8.70 5.26 10.84
C GLU A 348 -8.28 4.21 9.79
N VAL A 349 -8.53 4.52 8.52
CA VAL A 349 -8.02 3.76 7.39
C VAL A 349 -7.14 4.67 6.54
N LYS A 350 -5.89 4.24 6.30
CA LYS A 350 -4.92 4.99 5.50
C LYS A 350 -4.38 4.12 4.38
N LEU A 351 -4.34 4.64 3.16
CA LEU A 351 -3.55 4.03 2.10
C LEU A 351 -2.08 4.39 2.37
N THR A 352 -1.23 3.39 2.57
CA THR A 352 0.18 3.54 2.94
C THR A 352 1.14 3.14 1.82
N GLY A 353 0.69 2.36 0.85
CA GLY A 353 1.47 1.95 -0.31
C GLY A 353 0.63 1.78 -1.56
N PHE A 354 1.19 2.15 -2.71
CA PHE A 354 0.54 1.98 -4.01
C PHE A 354 1.59 1.75 -5.11
N SER A 355 1.53 0.61 -5.80
CA SER A 355 2.47 0.24 -6.86
C SER A 355 1.71 -0.25 -8.09
N LYS A 356 1.84 0.42 -9.24
CA LYS A 356 1.21 0.01 -10.51
C LYS A 356 2.24 -0.48 -11.50
N SER A 357 1.78 -1.39 -12.33
CA SER A 357 2.46 -1.98 -13.47
C SER A 357 2.07 -1.26 -14.75
N GLY A 358 2.90 -1.33 -15.79
CA GLY A 358 2.66 -0.65 -17.07
C GLY A 358 1.35 -1.05 -17.79
N ASN A 359 0.74 -2.18 -17.42
CA ASN A 359 -0.55 -2.66 -17.93
C ASN A 359 -1.77 -2.17 -17.11
N GLY A 360 -1.58 -1.27 -16.16
CA GLY A 360 -2.65 -0.75 -15.31
C GLY A 360 -2.98 -1.60 -14.08
N ALA A 361 -2.35 -2.77 -13.89
CA ALA A 361 -2.47 -3.53 -12.65
C ALA A 361 -1.80 -2.77 -11.49
N TYR A 362 -2.31 -2.87 -10.27
CA TYR A 362 -1.72 -2.29 -9.08
C TYR A 362 -1.79 -3.20 -7.86
N ASP A 363 -0.85 -3.01 -6.94
CA ASP A 363 -0.85 -3.47 -5.56
C ASP A 363 -1.10 -2.25 -4.65
N ALA A 364 -2.10 -2.32 -3.79
CA ALA A 364 -2.46 -1.26 -2.83
C ALA A 364 -2.36 -1.80 -1.40
N THR A 365 -1.56 -1.14 -0.58
CA THR A 365 -1.35 -1.45 0.84
C THR A 365 -2.01 -0.38 1.69
N TYR A 366 -2.84 -0.79 2.63
CA TYR A 366 -3.54 0.10 3.54
C TYR A 366 -3.44 -0.38 4.99
N LYS A 367 -3.41 0.57 5.92
CA LYS A 367 -3.40 0.34 7.37
C LYS A 367 -4.78 0.62 7.93
N VAL A 368 -5.29 -0.32 8.74
CA VAL A 368 -6.49 -0.16 9.55
C VAL A 368 -6.06 0.01 11.01
N THR A 369 -6.59 1.02 11.66
CA THR A 369 -6.41 1.27 13.09
C THR A 369 -7.78 1.37 13.74
N LEU A 370 -8.07 0.47 14.68
CA LEU A 370 -9.34 0.41 15.40
C LEU A 370 -9.10 0.77 16.87
N TYR A 371 -10.05 1.47 17.47
CA TYR A 371 -10.04 1.88 18.87
C TYR A 371 -11.37 1.50 19.53
N ASP A 372 -11.29 1.01 20.76
CA ASP A 372 -12.43 0.78 21.64
C ASP A 372 -12.05 1.14 23.09
N HIS A 373 -13.04 1.32 23.97
CA HIS A 373 -12.80 1.61 25.38
C HIS A 373 -12.91 0.35 26.24
N PHE A 374 -11.89 0.09 27.08
CA PHE A 374 -11.99 -0.88 28.15
C PHE A 374 -12.49 -0.19 29.42
N GLY A 375 -13.80 0.03 29.45
CA GLY A 375 -14.51 0.65 30.57
C GLY A 375 -16.01 0.56 30.34
N LEU A 376 -16.77 0.65 31.43
CA LEU A 376 -18.23 0.56 31.41
C LEU A 376 -18.87 1.93 31.59
N ASP A 377 -20.02 2.12 30.96
CA ASP A 377 -20.95 3.22 31.23
C ASP A 377 -22.21 2.75 31.96
N MET A 378 -23.12 3.67 32.28
CA MET A 378 -24.35 3.34 33.00
C MET A 378 -25.24 2.35 32.22
N PRO A 379 -25.51 2.54 30.91
CA PRO A 379 -26.18 1.53 30.09
C PRO A 379 -25.63 0.11 30.23
N ASP A 380 -24.31 -0.07 30.41
CA ASP A 380 -23.68 -1.38 30.55
C ASP A 380 -24.06 -2.11 31.85
N ILE A 381 -24.46 -1.38 32.90
CA ILE A 381 -24.99 -1.96 34.13
C ILE A 381 -26.51 -1.79 34.25
N GLU A 382 -27.17 -1.46 33.14
CA GLU A 382 -28.62 -1.51 33.02
C GLU A 382 -29.03 -2.79 32.25
N LYS A 383 -30.26 -3.27 32.47
CA LYS A 383 -30.82 -4.44 31.76
C LYS A 383 -30.09 -5.76 32.09
N LYS A 384 -29.60 -6.49 31.08
CA LYS A 384 -29.17 -7.90 31.19
C LYS A 384 -27.82 -8.07 31.92
N TYR A 385 -26.89 -7.14 31.71
CA TYR A 385 -25.53 -7.24 32.25
C TYR A 385 -25.48 -6.87 33.73
N TYR A 386 -26.47 -6.11 34.23
CA TYR A 386 -26.67 -5.90 35.67
C TYR A 386 -26.70 -7.21 36.46
N TYR A 387 -27.25 -8.29 35.90
CA TYR A 387 -27.36 -9.58 36.60
C TYR A 387 -26.04 -10.36 36.66
N LEU A 388 -25.07 -10.02 35.81
CA LEU A 388 -23.73 -10.61 35.83
C LEU A 388 -22.85 -9.88 36.84
N LEU A 389 -22.49 -10.57 37.93
CA LEU A 389 -21.75 -9.99 39.06
C LEU A 389 -20.44 -9.31 38.65
N GLY A 390 -19.70 -9.86 37.68
CA GLY A 390 -18.44 -9.29 37.24
C GLY A 390 -18.59 -7.93 36.55
N PHE A 391 -19.70 -7.66 35.85
CA PHE A 391 -19.98 -6.32 35.29
C PHE A 391 -20.26 -5.30 36.39
N ARG A 392 -21.03 -5.69 37.42
CA ARG A 392 -21.21 -4.81 38.60
C ARG A 392 -19.88 -4.52 39.28
N TYR A 393 -19.03 -5.54 39.44
CA TYR A 393 -17.73 -5.36 40.10
C TYR A 393 -16.79 -4.48 39.29
N TRP A 394 -16.70 -4.70 37.97
CA TRP A 394 -15.94 -3.83 37.06
C TRP A 394 -16.44 -2.37 37.17
N PHE A 395 -17.75 -2.16 37.15
CA PHE A 395 -18.34 -0.83 37.27
C PHE A 395 -18.01 -0.15 38.62
N ILE A 396 -18.12 -0.89 39.73
CA ILE A 396 -17.76 -0.37 41.07
C ILE A 396 -16.27 0.01 41.11
N LEU A 397 -15.39 -0.83 40.58
CA LEU A 397 -13.94 -0.57 40.53
C LEU A 397 -13.65 0.73 39.75
N GLN A 398 -14.27 0.91 38.59
CA GLN A 398 -14.08 2.10 37.76
C GLN A 398 -14.66 3.36 38.41
N HIS A 399 -15.95 3.37 38.73
CA HIS A 399 -16.70 4.59 39.02
C HIS A 399 -16.73 4.96 40.50
N ILE A 400 -16.59 3.98 41.40
CA ILE A 400 -16.65 4.20 42.86
C ILE A 400 -15.26 4.11 43.49
N ARG A 401 -14.45 3.10 43.12
CA ARG A 401 -13.08 2.94 43.66
C ARG A 401 -12.03 3.74 42.91
N GLY A 402 -12.34 4.19 41.70
CA GLY A 402 -11.52 5.16 40.95
C GLY A 402 -10.38 4.55 40.15
N TYR A 403 -10.42 3.23 39.87
CA TYR A 403 -9.48 2.60 38.93
C TYR A 403 -9.71 3.14 37.52
N LYS A 404 -8.60 3.45 36.82
CA LYS A 404 -8.65 4.13 35.52
C LYS A 404 -8.88 3.15 34.37
N PRO A 405 -9.91 3.34 33.53
CA PRO A 405 -10.06 2.57 32.29
C PRO A 405 -8.93 2.92 31.32
N PHE A 406 -8.87 2.21 30.20
CA PHE A 406 -7.88 2.43 29.15
C PHE A 406 -8.47 2.14 27.76
N ILE A 407 -7.71 2.40 26.71
CA ILE A 407 -8.12 2.23 25.33
C ILE A 407 -7.54 0.95 24.76
N THR A 408 -8.39 0.11 24.19
CA THR A 408 -7.94 -0.99 23.34
C THR A 408 -7.63 -0.45 21.96
N LYS A 409 -6.46 -0.79 21.42
CA LYS A 409 -6.03 -0.42 20.08
C LYS A 409 -5.58 -1.64 19.30
N VAL A 410 -6.13 -1.77 18.10
CA VAL A 410 -5.73 -2.81 17.13
C VAL A 410 -5.28 -2.16 15.84
N GLU A 411 -4.10 -2.56 15.36
CA GLU A 411 -3.51 -2.07 14.12
C GLU A 411 -3.08 -3.23 13.24
N PHE A 412 -3.49 -3.22 11.97
CA PHE A 412 -3.02 -4.20 10.99
C PHE A 412 -2.98 -3.60 9.58
N GLU A 413 -2.16 -4.19 8.72
CA GLU A 413 -2.06 -3.82 7.31
C GLU A 413 -2.63 -4.92 6.42
N LYS A 414 -3.22 -4.52 5.30
CA LYS A 414 -3.61 -5.43 4.22
C LYS A 414 -3.12 -4.89 2.89
N THR A 415 -2.83 -5.83 1.99
CA THR A 415 -2.51 -5.52 0.60
C THR A 415 -3.50 -6.25 -0.30
N PHE A 416 -4.04 -5.54 -1.29
CA PHE A 416 -4.86 -6.14 -2.33
C PHE A 416 -4.36 -5.74 -3.72
N LYS A 417 -4.70 -6.57 -4.70
CA LYS A 417 -4.33 -6.39 -6.10
C LYS A 417 -5.55 -6.09 -6.95
N GLU A 418 -5.39 -5.21 -7.93
CA GLU A 418 -6.46 -4.88 -8.85
C GLU A 418 -5.94 -4.28 -10.16
N ASN A 419 -6.83 -3.88 -11.07
CA ASN A 419 -6.51 -3.03 -12.22
C ASN A 419 -7.20 -1.67 -12.09
N ILE A 420 -6.56 -0.59 -12.57
CA ILE A 420 -7.17 0.75 -12.62
C ILE A 420 -8.52 0.79 -13.35
N SER A 421 -8.80 -0.17 -14.24
CA SER A 421 -10.08 -0.27 -14.95
C SER A 421 -11.19 -0.91 -14.11
N ALA A 422 -10.87 -1.52 -12.96
CA ALA A 422 -11.78 -2.25 -12.11
C ALA A 422 -12.01 -1.50 -10.79
N GLY A 423 -13.26 -1.10 -10.55
CA GLY A 423 -13.71 -0.45 -9.33
C GLY A 423 -14.64 -1.37 -8.53
N LYS A 424 -15.49 -0.78 -7.70
CA LYS A 424 -16.42 -1.51 -6.81
C LYS A 424 -17.33 -2.48 -7.57
N ALA A 425 -17.91 -2.04 -8.69
CA ALA A 425 -18.84 -2.85 -9.47
C ALA A 425 -18.17 -4.13 -10.03
N GLU A 426 -16.99 -4.01 -10.63
CA GLU A 426 -16.24 -5.15 -11.18
C GLU A 426 -15.76 -6.11 -10.11
N ARG A 427 -15.36 -5.59 -8.94
CA ARG A 427 -14.98 -6.39 -7.77
C ARG A 427 -16.16 -7.18 -7.22
N GLN A 428 -17.32 -6.54 -7.06
CA GLN A 428 -18.54 -7.21 -6.60
C GLN A 428 -19.03 -8.27 -7.57
N SER A 429 -19.02 -7.98 -8.87
CA SER A 429 -19.40 -8.95 -9.91
C SER A 429 -18.53 -10.20 -9.87
N ARG A 430 -17.19 -10.04 -9.78
CA ARG A 430 -16.27 -11.19 -9.64
C ARG A 430 -16.55 -12.02 -8.39
N ARG A 431 -16.78 -11.39 -7.23
CA ARG A 431 -17.10 -12.12 -6.00
C ARG A 431 -18.43 -12.89 -6.08
N ARG A 432 -19.46 -12.31 -6.73
CA ARG A 432 -20.74 -13.00 -6.97
C ARG A 432 -20.56 -14.23 -7.86
N ALA A 433 -19.85 -14.09 -8.97
CA ALA A 433 -19.56 -15.20 -9.88
C ALA A 433 -18.79 -16.34 -9.21
N VAL A 434 -17.81 -16.02 -8.33
CA VAL A 434 -17.08 -17.03 -7.54
C VAL A 434 -18.04 -17.76 -6.60
N LYS A 435 -18.87 -17.02 -5.87
CA LYS A 435 -19.85 -17.61 -4.95
C LYS A 435 -20.85 -18.53 -5.66
N GLU A 436 -21.41 -18.09 -6.78
CA GLU A 436 -22.33 -18.89 -7.60
C GLU A 436 -21.68 -20.19 -8.08
N ARG A 437 -20.40 -20.12 -8.49
CA ARG A 437 -19.64 -21.31 -8.88
C ARG A 437 -19.42 -22.28 -7.71
N GLU A 438 -19.07 -21.77 -6.53
CA GLU A 438 -18.90 -22.59 -5.32
C GLU A 438 -20.21 -23.25 -4.89
N ASP A 439 -21.30 -22.50 -4.90
CA ASP A 439 -22.64 -23.02 -4.56
C ASP A 439 -23.09 -24.09 -5.57
N HIS A 440 -22.81 -23.89 -6.86
CA HIS A 440 -23.05 -24.90 -7.89
C HIS A 440 -22.25 -26.19 -7.64
N LEU A 441 -20.95 -26.09 -7.34
CA LEU A 441 -20.10 -27.25 -7.02
C LEU A 441 -20.57 -27.99 -5.77
N ARG A 442 -20.97 -27.27 -4.71
CA ARG A 442 -21.53 -27.86 -3.48
C ARG A 442 -22.83 -28.61 -3.75
N ASN A 443 -23.69 -28.08 -4.62
CA ASN A 443 -24.94 -28.72 -4.98
C ASN A 443 -24.71 -29.99 -5.82
N MET A 444 -23.71 -30.01 -6.71
CA MET A 444 -23.32 -31.23 -7.43
C MET A 444 -22.75 -32.31 -6.49
N GLY A 445 -21.91 -31.92 -5.52
CA GLY A 445 -21.34 -32.85 -4.53
C GLY A 445 -22.35 -33.41 -3.51
N ARG A 446 -23.56 -32.85 -3.43
CA ARG A 446 -24.65 -33.30 -2.57
C ARG A 446 -25.66 -34.23 -3.26
N ARG A 447 -25.63 -34.35 -4.59
CA ARG A 447 -26.46 -35.33 -5.30
C ARG A 447 -25.93 -36.74 -5.01
N ARG A 448 -26.79 -37.64 -4.51
CA ARG A 448 -26.41 -39.04 -4.30
C ARG A 448 -26.14 -39.72 -5.65
N PRO A 449 -25.26 -40.73 -5.73
CA PRO A 449 -25.11 -41.51 -6.96
C PRO A 449 -26.47 -42.10 -7.37
N GLY A 450 -27.03 -41.64 -8.50
CA GLY A 450 -28.30 -42.11 -9.04
C GLY A 450 -29.46 -41.10 -9.07
N GLU A 451 -29.31 -39.90 -8.51
CA GLU A 451 -30.30 -38.82 -8.69
C GLU A 451 -29.85 -37.90 -9.85
N TYR A 452 -30.40 -38.14 -11.04
CA TYR A 452 -30.24 -37.25 -12.21
C TYR A 452 -31.27 -36.12 -12.17
#